data_AF-A0A238JX43-F1
#
_entry.id   AF-A0A238JX43-F1
#
_cell.length_a   1.000
_cell.length_b   1.000
_cell.length_c   1.000
_cell.angle_alpha   90.00
_cell.angle_beta   90.00
_cell.angle_gamma   90.00
#
_symmetry.space_group_name_H-M   'P 1'
#
loop_
_entity.id
_entity.type
_entity.pdbx_description
1 polymer ?
#
loop_
_entity_poly.entity_id
_entity_poly.type
_entity_poly.pdbx_seq_one_letter_code
_entity_poly.pdbx_strand_id
1 'polypeptide(L)'
;MNMHAQKIINLGLPKSGTTTLGEALKQAGLRVADWRIRAGQSDDDRINRRFVGKLMYDGYFENGDPLSMMPEFDAFTEIDVIRNGLNLWPQCDWGLLCAIRDRYPNAKFILTYRDPAKLSDSMGRWSNMGRTRLPSNAIPGLPEGYGGTDAERIRWIEGHYAFCRKVFDDTDGFLEYDVEDEDAPNKVSRFLDLELPWWGVANANTRNQAEEARD
;
A
#
# COMPACT_ATOMS: atom_id res chain seq x y z
N MET A 1 -21.71 -13.20 17.34
CA MET A 1 -21.22 -12.12 16.46
C MET A 1 -19.83 -12.54 16.01
N ASN A 2 -19.64 -12.86 14.72
CA ASN A 2 -18.31 -13.24 14.25
C ASN A 2 -17.48 -11.95 14.24
N MET A 3 -16.61 -11.76 15.23
CA MET A 3 -15.66 -10.65 15.21
C MET A 3 -14.70 -10.90 14.05
N HIS A 4 -14.87 -10.16 12.96
CA HIS A 4 -13.85 -10.15 11.92
C HIS A 4 -12.54 -9.67 12.55
N ALA A 5 -11.47 -10.45 12.38
CA ALA A 5 -10.12 -10.04 12.76
C ALA A 5 -9.80 -8.68 12.12
N GLN A 6 -9.14 -7.80 12.86
CA GLN A 6 -8.75 -6.47 12.41
C GLN A 6 -7.98 -6.55 11.09
N LYS A 7 -8.39 -5.76 10.09
CA LYS A 7 -7.72 -5.66 8.79
C LYS A 7 -7.00 -4.33 8.69
N ILE A 8 -5.73 -4.33 8.28
CA ILE A 8 -4.90 -3.13 8.16
C ILE A 8 -4.62 -2.86 6.69
N ILE A 9 -5.09 -1.73 6.16
CA ILE A 9 -4.89 -1.35 4.77
C ILE A 9 -3.96 -0.14 4.72
N ASN A 10 -2.79 -0.29 4.10
CA ASN A 10 -1.94 0.86 3.80
C ASN A 10 -2.38 1.53 2.49
N LEU A 11 -2.52 2.84 2.54
CA LEU A 11 -2.92 3.71 1.46
C LEU A 11 -1.74 4.47 0.85
N GLY A 12 -0.53 4.26 1.38
CA GLY A 12 0.69 4.86 0.87
C GLY A 12 0.92 4.58 -0.61
N LEU A 13 1.48 5.56 -1.32
CA LEU A 13 1.99 5.37 -2.68
C LEU A 13 3.33 4.60 -2.64
N PRO A 14 3.77 4.00 -3.76
CA PRO A 14 5.09 3.40 -3.84
C PRO A 14 6.19 4.34 -3.34
N LYS A 15 7.16 3.80 -2.60
CA LYS A 15 8.30 4.56 -2.01
C LYS A 15 7.94 5.50 -0.85
N SER A 16 6.71 5.46 -0.35
CA SER A 16 6.27 6.21 0.84
C SER A 16 6.53 5.50 2.17
N GLY A 17 7.27 4.37 2.19
CA GLY A 17 7.59 3.62 3.41
C GLY A 17 6.76 2.36 3.65
N THR A 18 6.02 1.90 2.64
CA THR A 18 5.24 0.65 2.61
C THR A 18 5.99 -0.55 3.21
N THR A 19 7.25 -0.76 2.80
CA THR A 19 8.07 -1.91 3.26
C THR A 19 8.42 -1.85 4.75
N THR A 20 8.71 -0.66 5.29
CA THR A 20 9.01 -0.50 6.72
C THR A 20 7.79 -0.86 7.55
N LEU A 21 6.61 -0.35 7.17
CA LEU A 21 5.37 -0.72 7.84
C LEU A 21 5.13 -2.24 7.74
N GLY A 22 5.29 -2.82 6.55
CA GLY A 22 5.10 -4.25 6.33
C GLY A 22 6.02 -5.14 7.17
N GLU A 23 7.27 -4.75 7.37
CA GLU A 23 8.19 -5.49 8.24
C GLU A 23 7.84 -5.33 9.72
N ALA A 24 7.50 -4.13 10.19
CA ALA A 24 7.07 -3.90 11.57
C ALA A 24 5.85 -4.74 11.94
N LEU A 25 4.85 -4.81 11.05
CA LEU A 25 3.65 -5.62 11.26
C LEU A 25 3.94 -7.13 11.27
N LYS A 26 4.87 -7.61 10.42
CA LYS A 26 5.32 -9.02 10.46
C LYS A 26 6.01 -9.36 11.77
N GLN A 27 6.90 -8.48 12.23
CA GLN A 27 7.62 -8.67 13.50
C GLN A 27 6.66 -8.62 14.70
N ALA A 28 5.56 -7.89 14.59
CA ALA A 28 4.45 -7.92 15.54
C ALA A 28 3.55 -9.18 15.43
N GLY A 29 3.89 -10.13 14.55
CA GLY A 29 3.21 -11.42 14.41
C GLY A 29 2.04 -11.45 13.41
N LEU A 30 1.81 -10.37 12.65
CA LEU A 30 0.73 -10.32 11.67
C LEU A 30 1.10 -11.00 10.34
N ARG A 31 0.10 -11.58 9.68
CA ARG A 31 0.22 -12.07 8.30
C ARG A 31 0.06 -10.90 7.33
N VAL A 32 1.15 -10.47 6.73
CA VAL A 32 1.18 -9.27 5.87
C VAL A 32 1.27 -9.65 4.39
N ALA A 33 0.30 -9.23 3.59
CA ALA A 33 0.35 -9.27 2.12
C ALA A 33 0.98 -7.97 1.59
N ASP A 34 2.04 -8.10 0.79
CA ASP A 34 2.83 -6.97 0.30
C ASP A 34 3.17 -7.19 -1.17
N TRP A 35 2.56 -6.37 -2.05
CA TRP A 35 2.65 -6.33 -3.50
C TRP A 35 2.25 -7.63 -4.24
N ARG A 36 2.86 -8.75 -3.89
CA ARG A 36 2.64 -10.09 -4.45
C ARG A 36 2.79 -11.17 -3.38
N ILE A 37 1.86 -12.12 -3.37
CA ILE A 37 1.91 -13.27 -2.45
C ILE A 37 3.13 -14.14 -2.80
N ARG A 38 4.00 -14.38 -1.82
CA ARG A 38 5.22 -15.20 -1.96
C ARG A 38 4.87 -16.69 -1.83
N ALA A 39 5.69 -17.55 -2.42
CA ALA A 39 5.52 -18.99 -2.29
C ALA A 39 5.65 -19.40 -0.81
N GLY A 40 4.70 -20.19 -0.30
CA GLY A 40 4.65 -20.62 1.09
C GLY A 40 4.24 -19.53 2.09
N GLN A 41 3.83 -18.35 1.60
CA GLN A 41 3.27 -17.30 2.46
C GLN A 41 1.79 -17.55 2.78
N SER A 42 1.10 -18.30 1.91
CA SER A 42 -0.32 -18.59 2.01
C SER A 42 -0.59 -20.08 2.11
N ASP A 43 -1.65 -20.44 2.82
CA ASP A 43 -2.12 -21.84 2.89
C ASP A 43 -2.94 -22.22 1.64
N ASP A 44 -3.40 -21.22 0.88
CA ASP A 44 -3.99 -21.39 -0.46
C ASP A 44 -2.94 -21.21 -1.56
N ASP A 45 -2.53 -22.31 -2.18
CA ASP A 45 -1.55 -22.31 -3.27
C ASP A 45 -2.06 -21.60 -4.54
N ARG A 46 -3.38 -21.42 -4.71
CA ARG A 46 -3.96 -20.76 -5.90
C ARG A 46 -3.64 -19.27 -5.95
N ILE A 47 -3.36 -18.65 -4.80
CA ILE A 47 -3.01 -17.22 -4.74
C ILE A 47 -1.51 -16.97 -4.77
N ASN A 48 -0.68 -18.02 -4.73
CA ASN A 48 0.76 -17.90 -4.82
C ASN A 48 1.18 -17.10 -6.06
N ARG A 49 2.10 -16.16 -5.87
CA ARG A 49 2.67 -15.29 -6.92
C ARG A 49 1.67 -14.35 -7.58
N ARG A 50 0.42 -14.28 -7.11
CA ARG A 50 -0.56 -13.31 -7.59
C ARG A 50 -0.35 -11.96 -6.90
N PHE A 51 -0.64 -10.88 -7.63
CA PHE A 51 -0.56 -9.52 -7.08
C PHE A 51 -1.70 -9.26 -6.12
N VAL A 52 -1.40 -8.59 -5.01
CA VAL A 52 -2.37 -8.27 -3.95
C VAL A 52 -3.51 -7.42 -4.51
N GLY A 53 -3.20 -6.34 -5.23
CA GLY A 53 -4.23 -5.50 -5.83
C GLY A 53 -5.14 -6.23 -6.83
N LYS A 54 -4.60 -7.20 -7.59
CA LYS A 54 -5.42 -8.03 -8.50
C LYS A 54 -6.37 -8.94 -7.73
N LEU A 55 -5.89 -9.56 -6.64
CA LEU A 55 -6.73 -10.37 -5.76
C LEU A 55 -7.84 -9.52 -5.12
N MET A 56 -7.54 -8.25 -4.78
CA MET A 56 -8.55 -7.34 -4.25
C MET A 56 -9.67 -7.04 -5.24
N TYR A 57 -9.30 -6.71 -6.47
CA TYR A 57 -10.29 -6.47 -7.52
C TYR A 57 -11.09 -7.73 -7.86
N ASP A 58 -10.47 -8.91 -7.85
CA ASP A 58 -11.18 -10.16 -8.11
C ASP A 58 -12.23 -10.44 -7.03
N GLY A 59 -11.87 -10.33 -5.75
CA GLY A 59 -12.86 -10.46 -4.67
C GLY A 59 -13.99 -9.44 -4.80
N TYR A 60 -13.65 -8.17 -5.04
CA TYR A 60 -14.63 -7.10 -5.20
C TYR A 60 -15.63 -7.37 -6.33
N PHE A 61 -15.16 -7.71 -7.52
CA PHE A 61 -16.04 -7.91 -8.68
C PHE A 61 -16.73 -9.27 -8.70
N GLU A 62 -16.18 -10.30 -8.04
CA GLU A 62 -16.82 -11.61 -7.96
C GLU A 62 -17.92 -11.68 -6.90
N ASN A 63 -17.74 -11.03 -5.74
CA ASN A 63 -18.65 -11.20 -4.61
C ASN A 63 -18.85 -9.93 -3.73
N GLY A 64 -18.26 -8.80 -4.11
CA GLY A 64 -18.37 -7.54 -3.37
C GLY A 64 -17.43 -7.41 -2.17
N ASP A 65 -16.56 -8.39 -1.91
CA ASP A 65 -15.62 -8.38 -0.78
C ASP A 65 -14.16 -8.34 -1.29
N PRO A 66 -13.49 -7.19 -1.24
CA PRO A 66 -12.12 -7.06 -1.72
C PRO A 66 -11.09 -7.92 -1.00
N LEU A 67 -11.38 -8.46 0.19
CA LEU A 67 -10.41 -9.26 0.94
C LEU A 67 -10.76 -10.76 0.94
N SER A 68 -11.84 -11.18 0.25
CA SER A 68 -12.34 -12.55 0.26
C SER A 68 -11.33 -13.60 -0.24
N MET A 69 -10.43 -13.18 -1.13
CA MET A 69 -9.40 -14.04 -1.72
C MET A 69 -8.17 -14.20 -0.82
N MET A 70 -8.08 -13.41 0.25
CA MET A 70 -6.92 -13.34 1.16
C MET A 70 -7.37 -13.33 2.63
N PRO A 71 -8.29 -14.21 3.07
CA PRO A 71 -8.94 -14.10 4.37
C PRO A 71 -7.97 -14.23 5.56
N GLU A 72 -6.89 -14.97 5.35
CA GLU A 72 -5.81 -15.27 6.30
C GLU A 72 -4.82 -14.11 6.50
N PHE A 73 -4.85 -13.06 5.69
CA PHE A 73 -3.95 -11.92 5.84
C PHE A 73 -4.57 -10.84 6.72
N ASP A 74 -3.80 -10.32 7.66
CA ASP A 74 -4.21 -9.27 8.59
C ASP A 74 -3.91 -7.87 8.05
N ALA A 75 -2.85 -7.72 7.25
CA ALA A 75 -2.41 -6.43 6.74
C ALA A 75 -2.02 -6.46 5.27
N PHE A 76 -2.23 -5.33 4.59
CA PHE A 76 -1.99 -5.14 3.16
C PHE A 76 -1.18 -3.85 2.96
N THR A 77 0.14 -3.95 2.74
CA THR A 77 1.07 -2.82 2.89
C THR A 77 1.54 -2.16 1.60
N GLU A 78 1.50 -2.89 0.49
CA GLU A 78 1.70 -2.37 -0.87
C GLU A 78 0.68 -3.07 -1.78
N ILE A 79 -0.30 -2.32 -2.28
CA ILE A 79 -1.47 -2.89 -2.97
C ILE A 79 -1.60 -2.44 -4.43
N ASP A 80 -0.82 -1.42 -4.84
CA ASP A 80 -0.74 -1.03 -6.24
C ASP A 80 0.12 -2.00 -7.07
N VAL A 81 -0.12 -1.96 -8.38
CA VAL A 81 0.61 -2.75 -9.36
C VAL A 81 0.75 -1.93 -10.63
N ILE A 82 1.98 -1.78 -11.11
CA ILE A 82 2.27 -1.29 -12.46
C ILE A 82 3.36 -2.17 -13.10
N ARG A 83 2.94 -3.31 -13.67
CA ARG A 83 3.85 -4.33 -14.24
C ARG A 83 3.15 -5.21 -15.27
N ASN A 84 3.84 -5.56 -16.36
CA ASN A 84 3.37 -6.51 -17.38
C ASN A 84 1.97 -6.16 -17.95
N GLY A 85 1.70 -4.88 -18.20
CA GLY A 85 0.39 -4.41 -18.68
C GLY A 85 -0.72 -4.36 -17.61
N LEU A 86 -0.46 -4.82 -16.39
CA LEU A 86 -1.34 -4.57 -15.25
C LEU A 86 -1.05 -3.19 -14.67
N ASN A 87 -2.14 -2.47 -14.41
CA ASN A 87 -2.13 -1.15 -13.83
C ASN A 87 -3.33 -1.03 -12.87
N LEU A 88 -3.07 -1.20 -11.57
CA LEU A 88 -4.10 -1.32 -10.52
C LEU A 88 -3.68 -0.48 -9.31
N TRP A 89 -4.60 0.30 -8.76
CA TRP A 89 -4.34 1.21 -7.63
C TRP A 89 -5.48 1.17 -6.62
N PRO A 90 -5.67 0.05 -5.89
CA PRO A 90 -6.76 -0.10 -4.93
C PRO A 90 -6.81 1.03 -3.89
N GLN A 91 -5.66 1.58 -3.50
CA GLN A 91 -5.60 2.69 -2.53
C GLN A 91 -6.23 4.00 -3.05
N CYS A 92 -6.47 4.11 -4.36
CA CYS A 92 -7.09 5.28 -5.00
C CYS A 92 -8.57 5.03 -5.37
N ASP A 93 -9.10 3.84 -5.10
CA ASP A 93 -10.42 3.40 -5.57
C ASP A 93 -11.48 3.52 -4.48
N TRP A 94 -12.38 4.50 -4.61
CA TRP A 94 -13.43 4.74 -3.64
C TRP A 94 -14.37 3.54 -3.46
N GLY A 95 -14.74 2.84 -4.53
CA GLY A 95 -15.67 1.72 -4.46
C GLY A 95 -15.08 0.56 -3.67
N LEU A 96 -13.80 0.26 -3.93
CA LEU A 96 -13.06 -0.79 -3.22
C LEU A 96 -12.86 -0.42 -1.75
N LEU A 97 -12.44 0.82 -1.45
CA LEU A 97 -12.24 1.29 -0.08
C LEU A 97 -13.55 1.30 0.74
N CYS A 98 -14.68 1.69 0.13
CA CYS A 98 -16.00 1.59 0.77
C CYS A 98 -16.36 0.16 1.11
N ALA A 99 -16.21 -0.76 0.15
CA ALA A 99 -16.56 -2.15 0.36
C ALA A 99 -15.75 -2.79 1.50
N ILE A 100 -14.47 -2.42 1.65
CA ILE A 100 -13.67 -2.85 2.81
C ILE A 100 -14.25 -2.26 4.10
N ARG A 101 -14.53 -0.95 4.16
CA ARG A 101 -15.06 -0.28 5.36
C ARG A 101 -16.39 -0.87 5.82
N ASP A 102 -17.31 -1.08 4.89
CA ASP A 102 -18.67 -1.57 5.19
C ASP A 102 -18.63 -3.02 5.68
N ARG A 103 -17.72 -3.83 5.11
CA ARG A 103 -17.60 -5.25 5.42
C ARG A 103 -16.75 -5.54 6.65
N TYR A 104 -15.74 -4.72 6.90
CA TYR A 104 -14.80 -4.83 8.01
C TYR A 104 -14.85 -3.55 8.86
N PRO A 105 -15.84 -3.39 9.76
CA PRO A 105 -15.99 -2.18 10.56
C PRO A 105 -14.79 -1.86 11.47
N ASN A 106 -13.99 -2.87 11.81
CA ASN A 106 -12.76 -2.72 12.59
C ASN A 106 -11.51 -2.53 11.72
N ALA A 107 -11.66 -2.35 10.40
CA ALA A 107 -10.53 -2.11 9.53
C ALA A 107 -9.83 -0.79 9.88
N LYS A 108 -8.51 -0.84 9.89
CA LYS A 108 -7.61 0.29 10.15
C LYS A 108 -6.93 0.67 8.85
N PHE A 109 -7.09 1.92 8.45
CA PHE A 109 -6.49 2.50 7.26
C PHE A 109 -5.31 3.36 7.68
N ILE A 110 -4.15 3.09 7.11
CA ILE A 110 -2.92 3.83 7.38
C ILE A 110 -2.50 4.53 6.11
N LEU A 111 -2.16 5.81 6.19
CA LEU A 111 -1.46 6.52 5.12
C LEU A 111 -0.02 6.76 5.57
N THR A 112 0.91 5.99 5.00
CA THR A 112 2.35 6.30 5.12
C THR A 112 2.65 7.56 4.30
N TYR A 113 2.81 8.68 5.00
CA TYR A 113 3.11 9.97 4.40
C TYR A 113 4.62 10.16 4.26
N ARG A 114 5.01 10.75 3.13
CA ARG A 114 6.34 11.32 2.91
C ARG A 114 6.17 12.65 2.20
N ASP A 115 7.03 13.62 2.53
CA ASP A 115 7.10 14.90 1.82
C ASP A 115 7.00 14.69 0.28
N PRO A 116 6.06 15.37 -0.42
CA PRO A 116 5.82 15.14 -1.84
C PRO A 116 7.04 15.31 -2.73
N ALA A 117 7.92 16.27 -2.42
CA ALA A 117 9.13 16.49 -3.21
C ALA A 117 10.13 15.35 -3.01
N LYS A 118 10.36 14.93 -1.76
CA LYS A 118 11.21 13.75 -1.46
C LYS A 118 10.65 12.47 -2.06
N LEU A 119 9.32 12.30 -2.04
CA LEU A 119 8.67 11.14 -2.64
C LEU A 119 8.81 11.16 -4.17
N SER A 120 8.57 12.30 -4.82
CA SER A 120 8.77 12.46 -6.28
C SER A 120 10.21 12.13 -6.69
N ASP A 121 11.21 12.66 -5.97
CA ASP A 121 12.62 12.33 -6.22
C ASP A 121 12.89 10.83 -6.04
N SER A 122 12.36 10.22 -4.99
CA SER A 122 12.50 8.78 -4.77
C SER A 122 11.84 7.94 -5.87
N MET A 123 10.71 8.37 -6.42
CA MET A 123 10.04 7.72 -7.55
C MET A 123 10.82 7.92 -8.86
N GLY A 124 11.38 9.12 -9.07
CA GLY A 124 12.19 9.46 -10.24
C GLY A 124 13.50 8.67 -10.31
N ARG A 125 14.09 8.36 -9.15
CA ARG A 125 15.30 7.53 -9.05
C ARG A 125 15.04 6.02 -9.11
N TRP A 126 13.80 5.57 -8.90
CA TRP A 126 13.49 4.14 -8.91
C TRP A 126 13.26 3.62 -10.33
N SER A 127 14.37 3.21 -10.96
CA SER A 127 14.40 2.52 -12.26
C SER A 127 13.54 3.25 -13.32
N ASN A 128 12.70 2.51 -14.05
CA ASN A 128 11.81 3.00 -15.09
C ASN A 128 10.49 3.58 -14.56
N MET A 129 10.30 3.71 -13.23
CA MET A 129 8.99 4.10 -12.70
C MET A 129 8.62 5.55 -13.03
N GLY A 130 9.46 6.52 -12.65
CA GLY A 130 9.21 7.93 -12.96
C GLY A 130 9.43 8.32 -14.42
N ARG A 131 10.25 7.56 -15.17
CA ARG A 131 10.58 7.87 -16.57
C ARG A 131 9.66 7.22 -17.59
N THR A 132 9.07 6.08 -17.27
CA THR A 132 8.35 5.25 -18.25
C THR A 132 7.03 4.73 -17.70
N ARG A 133 7.01 4.11 -16.52
CA ARG A 133 5.78 3.46 -16.03
C ARG A 133 4.70 4.48 -15.71
N LEU A 134 4.98 5.52 -14.92
CA LEU A 134 3.95 6.54 -14.60
C LEU A 134 3.50 7.31 -15.86
N PRO A 135 4.39 7.83 -16.73
CA PRO A 135 3.94 8.62 -17.87
C PRO A 135 3.24 7.81 -18.98
N SER A 136 3.57 6.52 -19.12
CA SER A 136 3.00 5.65 -20.17
C SER A 136 1.79 4.83 -19.71
N ASN A 137 1.26 5.10 -18.51
CA ASN A 137 0.05 4.43 -18.03
C ASN A 137 -0.92 5.49 -17.48
N ALA A 138 -2.20 5.36 -17.81
CA ALA A 138 -3.23 6.15 -17.15
C ALA A 138 -3.50 5.58 -15.75
N ILE A 139 -3.01 6.23 -14.70
CA ILE A 139 -3.26 5.83 -13.31
C ILE A 139 -4.26 6.80 -12.66
N PRO A 140 -4.97 6.41 -11.58
CA PRO A 140 -5.92 7.31 -10.93
C PRO A 140 -5.27 8.64 -10.52
N GLY A 141 -5.87 9.75 -10.97
CA GLY A 141 -5.38 11.11 -10.69
C GLY A 141 -4.18 11.57 -11.54
N LEU A 142 -3.64 10.72 -12.42
CA LEU A 142 -2.52 11.07 -13.31
C LEU A 142 -2.73 10.40 -14.69
N PRO A 143 -3.35 11.13 -15.65
CA PRO A 143 -3.59 10.63 -16.99
C PRO A 143 -2.29 10.34 -17.76
N GLU A 144 -2.38 9.48 -18.77
CA GLU A 144 -1.25 9.20 -19.67
C GLU A 144 -0.69 10.51 -20.28
N GLY A 145 0.64 10.60 -20.37
CA GLY A 145 1.35 11.80 -20.82
C GLY A 145 1.75 12.77 -19.70
N TYR A 146 1.28 12.57 -18.47
CA TYR A 146 1.68 13.36 -17.30
C TYR A 146 2.55 12.56 -16.33
N GLY A 147 3.25 13.26 -15.42
CA GLY A 147 4.09 12.63 -14.40
C GLY A 147 5.53 12.41 -14.84
N GLY A 148 5.91 12.95 -16.01
CA GLY A 148 7.29 12.98 -16.47
C GLY A 148 8.14 13.99 -15.71
N THR A 149 7.52 15.05 -15.18
CA THR A 149 8.20 16.09 -14.39
C THR A 149 7.94 15.95 -12.88
N ASP A 150 8.83 16.51 -12.05
CA ASP A 150 8.64 16.53 -10.59
C ASP A 150 7.38 17.30 -10.21
N ALA A 151 7.11 18.43 -10.85
CA ALA A 151 5.92 19.24 -10.55
C ALA A 151 4.61 18.49 -10.81
N GLU A 152 4.54 17.66 -11.86
CA GLU A 152 3.38 16.81 -12.13
C GLU A 152 3.23 15.69 -11.10
N ARG A 153 4.33 15.02 -10.74
CA ARG A 153 4.31 13.96 -9.72
C ARG A 153 3.93 14.51 -8.35
N ILE A 154 4.48 15.66 -7.95
CA ILE A 154 4.16 16.34 -6.70
C ILE A 154 2.66 16.64 -6.63
N ARG A 155 2.09 17.25 -7.68
CA ARG A 155 0.64 17.53 -7.73
C ARG A 155 -0.21 16.28 -7.59
N TRP A 156 0.20 15.18 -8.24
CA TRP A 156 -0.49 13.91 -8.12
C TRP A 156 -0.39 13.30 -6.71
N ILE A 157 0.80 13.33 -6.10
CA ILE A 157 1.03 12.87 -4.73
C ILE A 157 0.16 13.66 -3.73
N GLU A 158 0.17 14.99 -3.83
CA GLU A 158 -0.66 15.87 -3.00
C GLU A 158 -2.15 15.59 -3.20
N GLY A 159 -2.57 15.34 -4.45
CA GLY A 159 -3.94 14.96 -4.79
C GLY A 159 -4.36 13.66 -4.11
N HIS A 160 -3.50 12.63 -4.09
CA HIS A 160 -3.76 11.37 -3.39
C HIS A 160 -3.90 11.57 -1.88
N TYR A 161 -3.00 12.34 -1.26
CA TYR A 161 -3.10 12.65 0.17
C TYR A 161 -4.39 13.40 0.50
N ALA A 162 -4.77 14.39 -0.32
CA ALA A 162 -6.04 15.10 -0.16
C ALA A 162 -7.25 14.18 -0.32
N PHE A 163 -7.20 13.24 -1.26
CA PHE A 163 -8.22 12.20 -1.44
C PHE A 163 -8.35 11.34 -0.18
N CYS A 164 -7.26 10.78 0.34
CA CYS A 164 -7.31 9.95 1.55
C CYS A 164 -7.86 10.73 2.75
N ARG A 165 -7.37 11.94 3.00
CA ARG A 165 -7.87 12.79 4.08
C ARG A 165 -9.37 13.08 3.94
N LYS A 166 -9.85 13.27 2.71
CA LYS A 166 -11.28 13.53 2.47
C LYS A 166 -12.15 12.29 2.64
N VAL A 167 -11.66 11.14 2.17
CA VAL A 167 -12.35 9.85 2.23
C VAL A 167 -12.48 9.34 3.66
N PHE A 168 -11.45 9.58 4.46
CA PHE A 168 -11.34 9.14 5.84
C PHE A 168 -11.49 10.29 6.85
N ASP A 169 -12.13 11.38 6.43
CA ASP A 169 -12.56 12.45 7.32
C ASP A 169 -13.47 11.86 8.42
N ASP A 170 -13.31 12.32 9.66
CA ASP A 170 -14.13 11.92 10.82
C ASP A 170 -14.17 10.41 11.16
N THR A 171 -13.11 9.63 10.86
CA THR A 171 -13.03 8.22 11.29
C THR A 171 -11.85 7.90 12.22
N ASP A 172 -12.16 7.24 13.35
CA ASP A 172 -11.16 6.64 14.26
C ASP A 172 -10.42 5.43 13.62
N GLY A 173 -10.84 5.03 12.42
CA GLY A 173 -10.25 3.98 11.60
C GLY A 173 -9.15 4.47 10.67
N PHE A 174 -8.69 5.72 10.77
CA PHE A 174 -7.64 6.27 9.91
C PHE A 174 -6.47 6.90 10.68
N LEU A 175 -5.25 6.60 10.25
CA LEU A 175 -4.02 7.23 10.72
C LEU A 175 -3.17 7.66 9.53
N GLU A 176 -2.83 8.94 9.46
CA GLU A 176 -1.72 9.43 8.67
C GLU A 176 -0.50 9.64 9.57
N TYR A 177 0.68 9.18 9.14
CA TYR A 177 1.93 9.48 9.83
C TYR A 177 3.06 9.76 8.83
N ASP A 178 3.94 10.70 9.17
CA ASP A 178 5.15 10.96 8.41
C ASP A 178 6.20 9.89 8.72
N VAL A 179 6.75 9.26 7.68
CA VAL A 179 7.79 8.24 7.84
C VAL A 179 9.11 8.76 8.39
N GLU A 180 9.32 10.08 8.39
CA GLU A 180 10.47 10.72 9.02
C GLU A 180 10.21 11.13 10.48
N ASP A 181 8.99 10.90 10.99
CA ASP A 181 8.64 11.18 12.39
C ASP A 181 9.20 10.10 13.33
N GLU A 182 10.04 10.52 14.27
CA GLU A 182 10.62 9.62 15.29
C GLU A 182 9.56 8.99 16.21
N ASP A 183 8.38 9.62 16.37
CA ASP A 183 7.25 9.10 17.15
C ASP A 183 6.28 8.24 16.30
N ALA A 184 6.54 8.07 15.00
CA ALA A 184 5.75 7.19 14.12
C ALA A 184 5.49 5.79 14.71
N PRO A 185 6.47 5.04 15.27
CA PRO A 185 6.19 3.72 15.83
C PRO A 185 5.17 3.76 16.97
N ASN A 186 5.26 4.75 17.86
CA ASN A 186 4.32 4.89 18.98
C ASN A 186 2.93 5.30 18.51
N LYS A 187 2.83 6.12 17.46
CA LYS A 187 1.54 6.50 16.85
C LYS A 187 0.87 5.28 16.23
N VAL A 188 1.61 4.51 15.42
CA VAL A 188 1.09 3.30 14.77
C VAL A 188 0.73 2.24 15.82
N SER A 189 1.58 2.01 16.81
CA SER A 189 1.32 1.06 17.90
C SER A 189 0.03 1.39 18.66
N ARG A 190 -0.16 2.65 19.07
CA ARG A 190 -1.38 3.11 19.75
C ARG A 190 -2.62 3.00 18.87
N PHE A 191 -2.51 3.37 17.59
CA PHE A 191 -3.63 3.33 16.65
C PHE A 191 -4.13 1.92 16.35
N LEU A 192 -3.20 0.96 16.28
CA LEU A 192 -3.48 -0.44 16.00
C LEU A 192 -3.79 -1.27 17.26
N ASP A 193 -3.59 -0.70 18.45
CA ASP A 193 -3.59 -1.42 19.73
C ASP A 193 -2.67 -2.66 19.69
N LEU A 194 -1.46 -2.46 19.17
CA LEU A 194 -0.49 -3.52 18.87
C LEU A 194 0.92 -3.08 19.25
N GLU A 195 1.65 -3.92 19.97
CA GLU A 195 3.07 -3.69 20.21
C GLU A 195 3.87 -3.88 18.92
N LEU A 196 4.73 -2.91 18.60
CA LEU A 196 5.64 -2.98 17.46
C LEU A 196 7.06 -3.25 17.98
N PRO A 197 7.52 -4.51 18.03
CA PRO A 197 8.83 -4.86 18.58
C PRO A 197 9.99 -4.39 17.68
N TRP A 198 9.68 -3.94 16.47
CA TRP A 198 10.66 -3.44 15.50
C TRP A 198 10.13 -2.23 14.75
N TRP A 199 11.00 -1.24 14.57
CA TRP A 199 10.78 -0.09 13.69
C TRP A 199 12.11 0.35 13.08
N GLY A 200 12.14 0.59 11.77
CA GLY A 200 13.34 1.08 11.11
C GLY A 200 13.36 0.91 9.60
N VAL A 201 14.53 1.06 9.01
CA VAL A 201 14.72 0.94 7.56
C VAL A 201 15.09 -0.51 7.23
N ALA A 202 14.12 -1.31 6.80
CA ALA A 202 14.39 -2.68 6.32
C ALA A 202 15.28 -2.71 5.07
N ASN A 203 15.35 -1.59 4.34
CA ASN A 203 16.13 -1.42 3.12
C ASN A 203 17.04 -0.17 3.18
N ALA A 204 18.07 -0.18 4.03
CA ALA A 204 19.18 0.74 3.83
C ALA A 204 19.92 0.29 2.56
N ASN A 205 19.67 0.95 1.43
CA ASN A 205 20.19 0.63 0.08
C ASN A 205 21.59 -0.02 0.09
N THR A 206 21.64 -1.35 0.15
CA THR A 206 22.85 -2.17 -0.05
C THR A 206 22.72 -3.09 -1.26
N ARG A 207 21.60 -3.01 -2.00
CA ARG A 207 21.30 -3.88 -3.15
C ARG A 207 20.90 -3.08 -4.38
N ASN A 208 21.88 -2.43 -5.01
CA ASN A 208 21.81 -2.05 -6.42
C ASN A 208 22.24 -3.19 -7.37
N GLN A 209 22.33 -4.46 -6.91
CA GLN A 209 22.90 -5.54 -7.74
C GLN A 209 22.15 -6.89 -7.72
N ALA A 210 21.09 -7.07 -6.93
CA ALA A 210 20.48 -8.40 -6.76
C ALA A 210 19.15 -8.62 -7.52
N GLU A 211 18.44 -7.56 -7.91
CA GLU A 211 17.21 -7.68 -8.73
C GLU A 211 17.48 -7.56 -10.24
N GLU A 212 18.70 -7.18 -10.64
CA GLU A 212 19.14 -7.14 -12.05
C GLU A 212 19.37 -8.52 -12.67
N ALA A 213 19.22 -9.61 -11.91
CA ALA A 213 19.59 -10.96 -12.36
C ALA A 213 18.41 -11.88 -12.74
N ARG A 214 17.14 -11.42 -12.67
CA ARG A 214 15.97 -12.27 -13.01
C ARG A 214 14.77 -11.49 -13.59
N ASP A 215 15.02 -10.57 -14.50
CA ASP A 215 14.03 -10.14 -15.49
C ASP A 215 14.32 -10.81 -16.84
#